data_AF-A0A2E6EMB0-F1
#
_entry.id   AF-A0A2E6EMB0-F1
#
_cell.length_a   1.000
_cell.length_b   1.000
_cell.length_c   1.000
_cell.angle_alpha   90.00
_cell.angle_beta   90.00
_cell.angle_gamma   90.00
#
_symmetry.space_group_name_H-M   'P 1'
#
loop_
_entity.id
_entity.type
_entity.pdbx_description
1 polymer ?
#
loop_
_entity_poly.entity_id
_entity_poly.type
_entity_poly.pdbx_seq_one_letter_code
_entity_poly.pdbx_strand_id
1 'polypeptide(L)'
;MMVKNLLCLVAERVPAVRGLAAALLVGWMVLVGAACVAPDPCERGGGQGAPSYCLEPQQAAEYYVEKGLAYFDTMDSAANWEGEPNYSERVARWEWPPWLKLTAYTRDNILATDTLLQLYPSTVLERDCRFFTTQPFARCRVVFYYDDHDGRPCPIYEEFTFNDAGEMTFIEAWSDLPGMLPMAADDEWAEGQGVSRLSTRIPGLGNSQGLIDLDSEWMTQAAAEDLDVADFVQRAGDWYETWSAELEAAGDDLWERGCGW
;
A
#
# COMPACT_ATOMS: atom_id res chain seq x y z
N MET A 1 -22.76 25.35 9.77
CA MET A 1 -21.76 25.32 10.85
C MET A 1 -20.50 25.99 10.32
N MET A 2 -20.01 27.01 11.02
CA MET A 2 -19.01 27.96 10.52
C MET A 2 -17.60 27.35 10.45
N VAL A 3 -17.02 27.45 9.26
CA VAL A 3 -15.60 27.24 8.97
C VAL A 3 -14.76 28.20 9.83
N LYS A 4 -13.94 27.62 10.71
CA LYS A 4 -12.80 28.30 11.34
C LYS A 4 -11.56 27.50 10.99
N ASN A 5 -10.82 27.91 9.96
CA ASN A 5 -9.39 27.66 9.89
C ASN A 5 -8.71 28.86 9.25
N LEU A 6 -7.93 29.54 10.09
CA LEU A 6 -7.33 30.84 9.87
C LEU A 6 -5.90 30.64 9.36
N LEU A 7 -5.60 31.27 8.23
CA LEU A 7 -4.34 31.91 7.85
C LEU A 7 -3.09 31.55 8.67
N CYS A 8 -2.19 30.76 8.07
CA CYS A 8 -0.75 30.79 8.36
C CYS A 8 -0.11 31.90 7.51
N LEU A 9 0.33 32.98 8.15
CA LEU A 9 1.13 34.03 7.53
C LEU A 9 2.60 33.61 7.49
N VAL A 10 3.16 33.56 6.28
CA VAL A 10 4.59 33.39 6.00
C VAL A 10 5.37 34.57 6.62
N ALA A 11 6.31 34.30 7.51
CA ALA A 11 7.21 35.32 8.05
C ALA A 11 8.26 35.72 6.98
N GLU A 12 8.08 36.86 6.34
CA GLU A 12 9.08 37.47 5.45
C GLU A 12 10.31 37.93 6.25
N ARG A 13 11.50 37.65 5.70
CA ARG A 13 12.79 38.08 6.25
C ARG A 13 12.96 39.60 6.10
N VAL A 14 13.01 40.31 7.23
CA VAL A 14 13.38 41.74 7.27
C VAL A 14 14.91 41.88 7.17
N PRO A 15 15.47 42.69 6.24
CA PRO A 15 16.91 42.94 6.18
C PRO A 15 17.35 43.91 7.28
N ALA A 16 18.52 43.63 7.87
CA ALA A 16 19.08 44.38 8.98
C ALA A 16 19.57 45.79 8.57
N VAL A 17 19.05 46.82 9.24
CA VAL A 17 19.53 48.21 9.17
C VAL A 17 20.60 48.41 10.25
N ARG A 18 21.79 48.90 9.86
CA ARG A 18 22.87 49.32 10.77
C ARG A 18 22.71 50.80 11.12
N GLY A 19 22.57 51.13 12.41
CA GLY A 19 22.63 52.51 12.89
C GLY A 19 22.51 52.66 14.41
N LEU A 20 23.60 53.16 15.03
CA LEU A 20 23.77 53.88 16.31
C LEU A 20 22.75 53.76 17.48
N ALA A 21 23.30 53.24 18.59
CA ALA A 21 23.19 53.67 19.99
C ALA A 21 21.95 54.46 20.47
N ALA A 22 21.08 53.79 21.24
CA ALA A 22 20.33 54.38 22.34
C ALA A 22 19.84 53.28 23.30
N ALA A 23 19.97 53.55 24.61
CA ALA A 23 19.62 52.66 25.71
C ALA A 23 18.13 52.25 25.69
N LEU A 24 17.84 50.95 25.84
CA LEU A 24 16.50 50.44 26.06
C LEU A 24 16.53 49.11 26.82
N LEU A 25 15.66 49.03 27.84
CA LEU A 25 15.34 47.86 28.65
C LEU A 25 15.21 46.60 27.80
N VAL A 26 16.11 45.63 28.01
CA VAL A 26 16.02 44.30 27.40
C VAL A 26 14.97 43.50 28.18
N GLY A 27 13.70 43.74 27.86
CA GLY A 27 12.63 42.81 28.19
C GLY A 27 12.82 41.55 27.35
N TRP A 28 13.19 40.45 27.99
CA TRP A 28 13.19 39.12 27.38
C TRP A 28 11.74 38.74 27.05
N MET A 29 11.24 39.13 25.88
CA MET A 29 10.07 38.48 25.29
C MET A 29 10.48 37.06 24.88
N VAL A 30 10.19 36.11 25.76
CA VAL A 30 10.17 34.70 25.40
C VAL A 30 8.97 34.52 24.46
N LEU A 31 9.22 34.61 23.16
CA LEU A 31 8.32 34.08 22.14
C LEU A 31 8.28 32.56 22.35
N VAL A 32 7.32 32.10 23.13
CA VAL A 32 6.91 30.69 23.12
C VAL A 32 6.30 30.47 21.74
N GLY A 33 7.14 30.12 20.77
CA GLY A 33 6.68 29.60 19.50
C GLY A 33 5.92 28.33 19.82
N ALA A 34 4.59 28.37 19.70
CA ALA A 34 3.80 27.17 19.63
C ALA A 34 4.33 26.39 18.42
N ALA A 35 5.20 25.41 18.67
CA ALA A 35 5.59 24.47 17.64
C ALA A 35 4.30 23.84 17.14
N CYS A 36 3.97 24.07 15.87
CA CYS A 36 2.85 23.40 15.23
C CYS A 36 3.18 21.91 15.21
N VAL A 37 2.67 21.17 16.18
CA VAL A 37 2.68 19.72 16.15
C VAL A 37 1.74 19.32 15.03
N ALA A 38 2.27 18.66 14.01
CA ALA A 38 1.43 18.08 12.97
C ALA A 38 0.41 17.14 13.64
N PRO A 39 -0.87 17.16 13.23
CA PRO A 39 -1.86 16.24 13.79
C PRO A 39 -1.40 14.80 13.61
N ASP A 40 -1.69 13.96 14.60
CA ASP A 40 -1.39 12.52 14.57
C ASP A 40 -2.07 11.89 13.34
N PRO A 41 -1.32 11.23 12.43
CA PRO A 41 -1.89 10.53 11.28
C PRO A 41 -2.96 9.49 11.66
N CYS A 42 -2.86 8.88 12.85
CA CYS A 42 -3.82 7.89 13.33
C CYS A 42 -5.15 8.51 13.79
N GLU A 43 -5.19 9.83 14.02
CA GLU A 43 -6.40 10.57 14.38
C GLU A 43 -7.08 11.23 13.17
N ARG A 44 -6.54 11.05 11.96
CA ARG A 44 -7.06 11.68 10.73
C ARG A 44 -8.54 11.33 10.50
N GLY A 45 -9.38 12.35 10.33
CA GLY A 45 -10.83 12.16 10.16
C GLY A 45 -11.52 11.51 11.37
N GLY A 46 -10.97 11.67 12.58
CA GLY A 46 -11.44 10.94 13.78
C GLY A 46 -11.12 9.44 13.71
N GLY A 47 -9.96 9.10 13.15
CA GLY A 47 -9.49 7.74 12.91
C GLY A 47 -9.97 7.12 11.60
N GLN A 48 -10.99 7.69 10.94
CA GLN A 48 -11.52 7.13 9.69
C GLN A 48 -10.50 7.18 8.53
N GLY A 49 -9.65 8.19 8.49
CA GLY A 49 -8.59 8.35 7.49
C GLY A 49 -7.23 7.81 7.93
N ALA A 50 -7.16 7.03 9.02
CA ALA A 50 -5.90 6.51 9.53
C ALA A 50 -5.20 5.59 8.50
N PRO A 51 -3.86 5.66 8.37
CA PRO A 51 -3.07 4.74 7.55
C PRO A 51 -2.86 3.39 8.24
N SER A 52 -2.55 2.34 7.47
CA SER A 52 -2.51 0.95 7.96
C SER A 52 -1.66 0.76 9.22
N TYR A 53 -0.50 1.41 9.33
CA TYR A 53 0.43 1.28 10.47
C TYR A 53 -0.15 1.72 11.82
N CYS A 54 -1.34 2.31 11.85
CA CYS A 54 -2.07 2.66 13.07
C CYS A 54 -2.76 1.46 13.72
N LEU A 55 -2.83 0.30 13.04
CA LEU A 55 -3.40 -0.93 13.58
C LEU A 55 -2.33 -1.85 14.17
N GLU A 56 -2.77 -2.61 15.18
CA GLU A 56 -2.04 -3.74 15.76
C GLU A 56 -2.75 -5.06 15.40
N PRO A 57 -2.04 -6.18 15.31
CA PRO A 57 -2.64 -7.47 14.95
C PRO A 57 -3.68 -7.91 15.99
N GLN A 58 -4.91 -8.16 15.53
CA GLN A 58 -6.03 -8.64 16.37
C GLN A 58 -6.23 -10.15 16.29
N GLN A 59 -5.65 -10.81 15.29
CA GLN A 59 -5.71 -12.26 15.10
C GLN A 59 -4.39 -12.91 15.56
N ALA A 60 -4.38 -14.24 15.68
CA ALA A 60 -3.16 -14.99 15.94
C ALA A 60 -2.21 -14.93 14.73
N ALA A 61 -0.90 -15.09 14.96
CA ALA A 61 0.11 -15.05 13.90
C ALA A 61 -0.20 -16.06 12.77
N GLU A 62 -0.66 -17.26 13.15
CA GLU A 62 -1.00 -18.35 12.24
C GLU A 62 -2.15 -17.97 11.30
N TYR A 63 -3.10 -17.16 11.76
CA TYR A 63 -4.21 -16.70 10.92
C TYR A 63 -3.71 -15.88 9.73
N TYR A 64 -2.82 -14.92 9.97
CA TYR A 64 -2.30 -14.07 8.91
C TYR A 64 -1.49 -14.85 7.86
N VAL A 65 -0.68 -15.81 8.32
CA VAL A 65 0.07 -16.73 7.46
C VAL A 65 -0.88 -17.63 6.64
N GLU A 66 -1.88 -18.23 7.29
CA GLU A 66 -2.89 -19.06 6.63
C GLU A 66 -3.62 -18.27 5.54
N LYS A 67 -4.00 -17.02 5.83
CA LYS A 67 -4.66 -16.16 4.85
C LYS A 67 -3.74 -15.81 3.67
N GLY A 68 -2.47 -15.49 3.91
CA GLY A 68 -1.50 -15.29 2.83
C GLY A 68 -1.32 -16.54 1.95
N LEU A 69 -1.27 -17.74 2.54
CA LEU A 69 -1.17 -19.00 1.79
C LEU A 69 -2.43 -19.30 0.98
N ALA A 70 -3.60 -19.08 1.59
CA ALA A 70 -4.91 -19.22 0.97
C ALA A 70 -5.08 -18.32 -0.26
N TYR A 71 -4.50 -17.12 -0.23
CA TYR A 71 -4.47 -16.23 -1.41
C TYR A 71 -3.77 -16.91 -2.59
N PHE A 72 -2.62 -17.57 -2.40
CA PHE A 72 -1.95 -18.26 -3.51
C PHE A 72 -2.70 -19.50 -3.99
N ASP A 73 -3.51 -20.15 -3.14
CA ASP A 73 -4.39 -21.23 -3.58
C ASP A 73 -5.48 -20.76 -4.56
N THR A 74 -5.86 -19.47 -4.55
CA THR A 74 -6.84 -18.95 -5.52
C THR A 74 -6.26 -18.84 -6.93
N MET A 75 -4.95 -18.84 -7.11
CA MET A 75 -4.28 -18.72 -8.41
C MET A 75 -3.58 -20.01 -8.85
N ASP A 76 -3.28 -20.91 -7.92
CA ASP A 76 -2.63 -22.18 -8.20
C ASP A 76 -3.58 -23.18 -8.88
N SER A 77 -3.36 -23.43 -10.16
CA SER A 77 -4.16 -24.36 -10.97
C SER A 77 -4.11 -25.82 -10.49
N ALA A 78 -3.14 -26.19 -9.65
CA ALA A 78 -3.03 -27.51 -9.06
C ALA A 78 -3.62 -27.60 -7.64
N ALA A 79 -4.00 -26.47 -7.03
CA ALA A 79 -4.57 -26.46 -5.69
C ALA A 79 -6.00 -27.01 -5.70
N ASN A 80 -6.30 -27.91 -4.76
CA ASN A 80 -7.67 -28.29 -4.45
C ASN A 80 -8.21 -27.32 -3.39
N TRP A 81 -8.67 -26.17 -3.87
CA TRP A 81 -9.05 -25.05 -3.01
C TRP A 81 -10.54 -25.12 -2.60
N GLU A 82 -10.78 -25.09 -1.29
CA GLU A 82 -12.14 -25.00 -0.70
C GLU A 82 -12.32 -23.80 0.26
N GLY A 83 -11.26 -23.07 0.59
CA GLY A 83 -11.37 -21.85 1.40
C GLY A 83 -11.75 -20.63 0.56
N GLU A 84 -11.89 -19.45 1.14
CA GLU A 84 -11.77 -18.17 0.43
C GLU A 84 -10.83 -17.32 1.28
N PRO A 85 -9.86 -16.58 0.70
CA PRO A 85 -9.13 -15.58 1.47
C PRO A 85 -10.16 -14.59 2.00
N ASN A 86 -9.99 -14.15 3.25
CA ASN A 86 -10.95 -13.24 3.85
C ASN A 86 -10.67 -11.82 3.35
N TYR A 87 -11.16 -11.44 2.17
CA TYR A 87 -10.95 -10.10 1.61
C TYR A 87 -11.92 -9.07 2.20
N SER A 88 -11.53 -7.81 2.31
CA SER A 88 -12.47 -6.71 2.58
C SER A 88 -13.27 -6.39 1.31
N GLU A 89 -14.41 -5.69 1.45
CA GLU A 89 -15.25 -5.32 0.28
C GLU A 89 -14.47 -4.48 -0.75
N ARG A 90 -13.61 -3.56 -0.28
CA ARG A 90 -12.81 -2.65 -1.09
C ARG A 90 -11.33 -2.98 -1.08
N VAL A 91 -11.00 -4.27 -1.04
CA VAL A 91 -9.62 -4.75 -1.18
C VAL A 91 -9.00 -4.26 -2.49
N ALA A 92 -7.72 -3.95 -2.48
CA ALA A 92 -6.96 -3.61 -3.69
C ALA A 92 -5.74 -4.53 -3.84
N ARG A 93 -5.40 -4.89 -5.08
CA ARG A 93 -4.13 -5.54 -5.44
C ARG A 93 -3.30 -4.60 -6.29
N TRP A 94 -2.12 -4.25 -5.77
CA TRP A 94 -1.17 -3.33 -6.37
C TRP A 94 0.15 -4.03 -6.70
N GLU A 95 0.42 -4.17 -7.98
CA GLU A 95 1.56 -4.87 -8.56
C GLU A 95 2.57 -3.84 -9.09
N TRP A 96 3.65 -3.62 -8.36
CA TRP A 96 4.63 -2.60 -8.73
C TRP A 96 5.30 -2.90 -10.08
N PRO A 97 5.76 -1.86 -10.81
CA PRO A 97 6.47 -2.03 -12.07
C PRO A 97 7.56 -3.10 -11.98
N PRO A 98 7.73 -3.93 -13.03
CA PRO A 98 7.28 -3.72 -14.41
C PRO A 98 5.83 -4.15 -14.71
N TRP A 99 5.07 -4.54 -13.70
CA TRP A 99 3.67 -4.96 -13.78
C TRP A 99 2.67 -3.81 -13.89
N LEU A 100 1.39 -4.14 -13.86
CA LEU A 100 0.29 -3.27 -14.29
C LEU A 100 -0.22 -2.30 -13.20
N LYS A 101 0.42 -2.25 -12.03
CA LYS A 101 -0.06 -1.53 -10.85
C LYS A 101 -1.39 -2.09 -10.34
N LEU A 102 -2.52 -1.44 -10.60
CA LEU A 102 -3.80 -1.87 -10.02
C LEU A 102 -4.42 -3.01 -10.83
N THR A 103 -4.12 -4.25 -10.48
CA THR A 103 -4.66 -5.44 -11.18
C THR A 103 -6.01 -5.91 -10.68
N ALA A 104 -6.43 -5.43 -9.51
CA ALA A 104 -7.79 -5.61 -9.02
C ALA A 104 -8.15 -4.58 -7.95
N TYR A 105 -9.43 -4.17 -7.95
CA TYR A 105 -10.01 -3.34 -6.90
C TYR A 105 -11.44 -3.80 -6.63
N THR A 106 -11.79 -3.97 -5.35
CA THR A 106 -12.95 -4.69 -4.82
C THR A 106 -12.79 -6.21 -4.77
N ARG A 107 -13.50 -6.83 -3.82
CA ARG A 107 -13.52 -8.28 -3.60
C ARG A 107 -13.90 -9.04 -4.88
N ASP A 108 -14.99 -8.62 -5.53
CA ASP A 108 -15.53 -9.31 -6.70
C ASP A 108 -14.53 -9.31 -7.86
N ASN A 109 -13.80 -8.21 -8.07
CA ASN A 109 -12.79 -8.13 -9.11
C ASN A 109 -11.56 -8.98 -8.79
N ILE A 110 -11.11 -9.03 -7.53
CA ILE A 110 -10.02 -9.96 -7.15
C ILE A 110 -10.42 -11.40 -7.45
N LEU A 111 -11.60 -11.83 -6.99
CA LEU A 111 -12.08 -13.20 -7.22
C LEU A 111 -12.21 -13.53 -8.71
N ALA A 112 -12.71 -12.58 -9.51
CA ALA A 112 -12.82 -12.75 -10.95
C ALA A 112 -11.45 -12.86 -11.63
N THR A 113 -10.49 -12.00 -11.27
CA THR A 113 -9.14 -12.02 -11.84
C THR A 113 -8.35 -13.25 -11.40
N ASP A 114 -8.46 -13.68 -10.14
CA ASP A 114 -7.83 -14.91 -9.65
C ASP A 114 -8.40 -16.15 -10.36
N THR A 115 -9.71 -16.19 -10.60
CA THR A 115 -10.34 -17.25 -11.40
C THR A 115 -9.81 -17.26 -12.84
N LEU A 116 -9.59 -16.09 -13.44
CA LEU A 116 -8.99 -15.99 -14.77
C LEU A 116 -7.56 -16.51 -14.78
N LEU A 117 -6.77 -16.19 -13.74
CA LEU A 117 -5.41 -16.69 -13.57
C LEU A 117 -5.32 -18.21 -13.50
N GLN A 118 -6.28 -18.88 -12.85
CA GLN A 118 -6.32 -20.35 -12.85
C GLN A 118 -6.47 -20.96 -14.25
N LEU A 119 -7.04 -20.23 -15.21
CA LEU A 119 -7.18 -20.69 -16.60
C LEU A 119 -5.88 -20.61 -17.39
N TYR A 120 -4.91 -19.82 -16.93
CA TYR A 120 -3.56 -19.76 -17.47
C TYR A 120 -2.65 -20.58 -16.56
N PRO A 121 -2.41 -21.87 -16.89
CA PRO A 121 -1.86 -22.85 -15.97
C PRO A 121 -0.59 -22.34 -15.29
N SER A 122 -0.77 -21.99 -14.02
CA SER A 122 0.30 -21.60 -13.11
C SER A 122 0.22 -22.47 -11.87
N THR A 123 1.37 -22.92 -11.38
CA THR A 123 1.46 -23.62 -10.09
C THR A 123 2.34 -22.85 -9.14
N VAL A 124 2.00 -22.87 -7.85
CA VAL A 124 2.73 -22.11 -6.81
C VAL A 124 3.28 -23.11 -5.80
N LEU A 125 4.35 -23.81 -6.19
CA LEU A 125 4.87 -24.94 -5.42
C LEU A 125 5.71 -24.50 -4.21
N GLU A 126 6.43 -23.39 -4.34
CA GLU A 126 7.29 -22.86 -3.29
C GLU A 126 6.59 -21.65 -2.66
N ARG A 127 6.29 -21.75 -1.35
CA ARG A 127 5.63 -20.70 -0.59
C ARG A 127 6.26 -20.55 0.80
N ASP A 128 6.81 -19.38 1.10
CA ASP A 128 7.24 -18.99 2.45
C ASP A 128 6.47 -17.73 2.85
N CYS A 129 5.48 -17.87 3.73
CA CYS A 129 4.70 -16.78 4.29
C CYS A 129 5.01 -16.62 5.77
N ARG A 130 5.23 -15.37 6.20
CA ARG A 130 5.59 -15.05 7.59
C ARG A 130 4.70 -13.97 8.17
N PHE A 131 4.49 -14.05 9.48
CA PHE A 131 3.78 -13.06 10.26
C PHE A 131 4.71 -11.95 10.76
N PHE A 132 4.19 -10.72 10.84
CA PHE A 132 4.86 -9.54 11.38
C PHE A 132 3.94 -8.80 12.34
N THR A 133 4.51 -8.22 13.41
CA THR A 133 3.74 -7.46 14.42
C THR A 133 3.39 -6.05 13.97
N THR A 134 3.89 -5.61 12.82
CA THR A 134 3.57 -4.33 12.19
C THR A 134 3.07 -4.59 10.77
N GLN A 135 2.16 -3.73 10.29
CA GLN A 135 1.63 -3.86 8.94
C GLN A 135 2.75 -3.76 7.88
N PRO A 136 2.61 -4.48 6.76
CA PRO A 136 1.63 -5.54 6.51
C PRO A 136 1.88 -6.78 7.38
N PHE A 137 0.82 -7.37 7.97
CA PHE A 137 0.94 -8.44 8.97
C PHE A 137 1.32 -9.81 8.40
N ALA A 138 1.15 -10.03 7.10
CA ALA A 138 1.71 -11.18 6.41
C ALA A 138 2.54 -10.73 5.21
N ARG A 139 3.68 -11.39 4.99
CA ARG A 139 4.53 -11.18 3.82
C ARG A 139 4.97 -12.55 3.32
N CYS A 140 5.00 -12.72 2.01
CA CYS A 140 5.24 -13.99 1.36
C CYS A 140 6.29 -13.85 0.28
N ARG A 141 7.16 -14.85 0.19
CA ARG A 141 8.01 -15.11 -0.97
C ARG A 141 7.50 -16.40 -1.60
N VAL A 142 7.11 -16.34 -2.86
CA VAL A 142 6.55 -17.49 -3.59
C VAL A 142 7.20 -17.63 -4.95
N VAL A 143 7.10 -18.82 -5.55
CA VAL A 143 7.53 -19.05 -6.92
C VAL A 143 6.38 -19.60 -7.74
N PHE A 144 5.96 -18.84 -8.74
CA PHE A 144 5.02 -19.30 -9.75
C PHE A 144 5.76 -20.02 -10.87
N TYR A 145 5.15 -21.06 -11.42
CA TYR A 145 5.60 -21.77 -12.60
C TYR A 145 4.49 -21.76 -13.63
N TYR A 146 4.72 -21.08 -14.75
CA TYR A 146 3.72 -20.95 -15.82
C TYR A 146 4.06 -21.90 -16.96
N ASP A 147 3.08 -22.72 -17.35
CA ASP A 147 3.27 -23.72 -18.40
C ASP A 147 3.56 -23.08 -19.77
N ASP A 148 2.90 -21.95 -20.07
CA ASP A 148 3.11 -21.17 -21.30
C ASP A 148 4.50 -20.52 -21.40
N HIS A 149 5.30 -20.63 -20.34
CA HIS A 149 6.68 -20.16 -20.27
C HIS A 149 7.67 -21.28 -19.99
N ASP A 150 7.41 -22.49 -20.49
CA ASP A 150 8.24 -23.69 -20.34
C ASP A 150 8.46 -24.10 -18.86
N GLY A 151 7.52 -23.74 -17.98
CA GLY A 151 7.66 -23.96 -16.54
C GLY A 151 8.82 -23.19 -15.91
N ARG A 152 9.18 -22.02 -16.47
CA ARG A 152 10.21 -21.16 -15.87
C ARG A 152 9.74 -20.63 -14.52
N PRO A 153 10.60 -20.64 -13.49
CA PRO A 153 10.26 -20.09 -12.17
C PRO A 153 10.15 -18.57 -12.24
N CYS A 154 9.13 -18.05 -11.57
CA CYS A 154 8.85 -16.64 -11.36
C CYS A 154 8.77 -16.35 -9.87
N PRO A 155 9.87 -15.91 -9.25
CA PRO A 155 9.88 -15.56 -7.85
C PRO A 155 9.18 -14.21 -7.65
N ILE A 156 8.27 -14.16 -6.68
CA ILE A 156 7.44 -12.99 -6.34
C ILE A 156 7.53 -12.74 -4.84
N TYR A 157 7.56 -11.46 -4.47
CA TYR A 157 7.41 -10.98 -3.11
C TYR A 157 6.08 -10.26 -2.96
N GLU A 158 5.27 -10.67 -1.99
CA GLU A 158 3.93 -10.12 -1.77
C GLU A 158 3.64 -9.84 -0.30
N GLU A 159 2.91 -8.76 -0.03
CA GLU A 159 2.57 -8.30 1.32
C GLU A 159 1.06 -8.09 1.46
N PHE A 160 0.50 -8.47 2.61
CA PHE A 160 -0.93 -8.46 2.89
C PHE A 160 -1.24 -7.59 4.11
N THR A 161 -1.97 -6.50 3.87
CA THR A 161 -2.48 -5.59 4.91
C THR A 161 -3.85 -6.05 5.37
N PHE A 162 -4.13 -5.98 6.67
CA PHE A 162 -5.41 -6.43 7.25
C PHE A 162 -6.08 -5.37 8.12
N ASN A 163 -7.40 -5.44 8.26
CA ASN A 163 -8.14 -4.68 9.30
C ASN A 163 -8.26 -5.47 10.62
N ASP A 164 -8.94 -4.88 11.62
CA ASP A 164 -9.17 -5.52 12.92
C ASP A 164 -10.02 -6.80 12.84
N ALA A 165 -10.90 -6.90 11.85
CA ALA A 165 -11.70 -8.10 11.59
C ALA A 165 -10.88 -9.24 10.96
N GLY A 166 -9.61 -9.00 10.63
CA GLY A 166 -8.74 -9.95 9.94
C GLY A 166 -9.07 -10.08 8.45
N GLU A 167 -9.74 -9.11 7.85
CA GLU A 167 -9.94 -9.06 6.40
C GLU A 167 -8.71 -8.46 5.73
N MET A 168 -8.26 -9.03 4.60
CA MET A 168 -7.24 -8.44 3.74
C MET A 168 -7.80 -7.20 3.05
N THR A 169 -7.14 -6.06 3.23
CA THR A 169 -7.59 -4.77 2.71
C THR A 169 -6.71 -4.24 1.58
N PHE A 170 -5.46 -4.68 1.52
CA PHE A 170 -4.50 -4.26 0.50
C PHE A 170 -3.45 -5.34 0.30
N ILE A 171 -3.16 -5.64 -0.96
CA ILE A 171 -2.14 -6.60 -1.39
C ILE A 171 -1.14 -5.80 -2.22
N GLU A 172 0.13 -5.82 -1.83
CA GLU A 172 1.22 -5.27 -2.66
C GLU A 172 2.13 -6.38 -3.14
N ALA A 173 2.51 -6.34 -4.41
CA ALA A 173 3.32 -7.35 -5.05
C ALA A 173 4.51 -6.73 -5.81
N TRP A 174 5.63 -7.44 -5.80
CA TRP A 174 6.85 -7.12 -6.53
C TRP A 174 7.44 -8.39 -7.13
N SER A 175 8.11 -8.24 -8.27
CA SER A 175 9.01 -9.26 -8.77
C SER A 175 10.17 -9.44 -7.77
N ASP A 176 10.46 -10.68 -7.37
CA ASP A 176 11.62 -11.02 -6.53
C ASP A 176 12.87 -11.30 -7.39
N LEU A 177 12.97 -10.59 -8.52
CA LEU A 177 14.17 -10.54 -9.34
C LEU A 177 15.15 -9.48 -8.83
N PRO A 178 16.46 -9.62 -9.11
CA PRO A 178 17.47 -8.67 -8.68
C PRO A 178 17.16 -7.23 -9.10
N GLY A 179 17.08 -6.33 -8.12
CA GLY A 179 16.85 -4.90 -8.34
C GLY A 179 15.39 -4.48 -8.49
N MET A 180 14.42 -5.39 -8.27
CA MET A 180 12.98 -5.10 -8.38
C MET A 180 12.24 -5.06 -7.03
N LEU A 181 12.87 -5.51 -5.96
CA LEU A 181 12.32 -5.49 -4.60
C LEU A 181 12.25 -4.07 -4.02
N PRO A 182 11.32 -3.79 -3.08
CA PRO A 182 11.17 -2.49 -2.42
C PRO A 182 12.20 -2.24 -1.31
N MET A 183 13.08 -3.20 -1.05
CA MET A 183 14.01 -3.23 0.07
C MET A 183 15.47 -3.43 -0.39
N ALA A 184 16.41 -3.25 0.54
CA ALA A 184 17.80 -3.61 0.32
C ALA A 184 18.01 -5.13 0.30
N ALA A 185 19.10 -5.60 -0.32
CA ALA A 185 19.37 -7.03 -0.48
C ALA A 185 19.62 -7.80 0.84
N ASP A 186 19.97 -7.10 1.91
CA ASP A 186 20.14 -7.66 3.26
C ASP A 186 18.88 -7.57 4.13
N ASP A 187 17.81 -6.96 3.63
CA ASP A 187 16.50 -6.84 4.28
C ASP A 187 15.48 -7.77 3.61
N GLU A 188 15.72 -9.08 3.67
CA GLU A 188 14.95 -10.11 2.95
C GLU A 188 13.42 -10.00 3.10
N TRP A 189 12.95 -9.44 4.21
CA TRP A 189 11.53 -9.32 4.58
C TRP A 189 11.02 -7.89 4.67
N ALA A 190 11.77 -6.91 4.17
CA ALA A 190 11.34 -5.52 4.09
C ALA A 190 11.00 -4.89 5.46
N GLU A 191 11.68 -5.27 6.53
CA GLU A 191 11.44 -4.72 7.88
C GLU A 191 12.10 -3.35 8.07
N GLY A 192 12.98 -2.94 7.16
CA GLY A 192 13.68 -1.67 7.21
C GLY A 192 12.76 -0.45 7.04
N GLN A 193 13.16 0.67 7.65
CA GLN A 193 12.43 1.94 7.57
C GLN A 193 12.44 2.58 6.16
N GLY A 194 13.29 2.11 5.25
CA GLY A 194 13.42 2.63 3.89
C GLY A 194 12.41 2.05 2.90
N VAL A 195 11.59 1.07 3.32
CA VAL A 195 10.65 0.39 2.43
C VAL A 195 9.42 1.27 2.21
N SER A 196 9.27 1.74 0.98
CA SER A 196 8.15 2.60 0.57
C SER A 196 6.97 1.76 0.12
N ARG A 197 5.99 1.61 1.01
CA ARG A 197 4.74 0.87 0.75
C ARG A 197 3.61 1.82 0.37
N LEU A 198 2.76 1.41 -0.55
CA LEU A 198 1.55 2.17 -0.86
C LEU A 198 0.51 2.02 0.26
N SER A 199 0.33 0.82 0.79
CA SER A 199 -0.58 0.46 1.90
C SER A 199 -0.37 1.29 3.17
N THR A 200 0.85 1.76 3.45
CA THR A 200 1.12 2.65 4.60
C THR A 200 0.76 4.11 4.34
N ARG A 201 0.47 4.46 3.08
CA ARG A 201 0.17 5.83 2.62
C ARG A 201 -1.30 5.99 2.23
N ILE A 202 -1.98 4.92 1.82
CA ILE A 202 -3.42 4.91 1.55
C ILE A 202 -4.21 5.11 2.86
N PRO A 203 -4.96 6.22 2.97
CA PRO A 203 -5.83 6.47 4.12
C PRO A 203 -7.00 5.49 4.17
N GLY A 204 -7.52 5.23 5.38
CA GLY A 204 -8.69 4.39 5.59
C GLY A 204 -8.38 2.93 5.90
N LEU A 205 -7.14 2.49 5.64
CA LEU A 205 -6.67 1.15 5.97
C LEU A 205 -6.36 0.96 7.47
N GLY A 206 -6.16 2.06 8.20
CA GLY A 206 -5.73 2.09 9.60
C GLY A 206 -6.83 2.08 10.64
N ASN A 207 -8.06 1.72 10.26
CA ASN A 207 -9.20 1.68 11.17
C ASN A 207 -9.83 0.28 11.20
N SER A 208 -10.75 0.04 12.14
CA SER A 208 -11.35 -1.28 12.35
C SER A 208 -12.07 -1.87 11.12
N GLN A 209 -12.48 -1.03 10.16
CA GLN A 209 -13.13 -1.46 8.92
C GLN A 209 -12.13 -1.62 7.77
N GLY A 210 -11.03 -0.84 7.75
CA GLY A 210 -10.01 -0.91 6.71
C GLY A 210 -10.54 -0.66 5.30
N LEU A 211 -11.46 0.29 5.15
CA LEU A 211 -12.13 0.58 3.88
C LEU A 211 -11.48 1.75 3.15
N ILE A 212 -11.18 1.52 1.86
CA ILE A 212 -10.65 2.55 0.96
C ILE A 212 -11.82 3.42 0.48
N ASP A 213 -11.89 4.66 0.96
CA ASP A 213 -12.89 5.64 0.51
C ASP A 213 -12.28 6.67 -0.44
N LEU A 214 -12.47 6.45 -1.75
CA LEU A 214 -11.87 7.27 -2.81
C LEU A 214 -12.35 8.73 -2.78
N ASP A 215 -13.60 8.95 -2.38
CA ASP A 215 -14.25 10.27 -2.39
C ASP A 215 -14.02 11.07 -1.09
N SER A 216 -13.33 10.47 -0.11
CA SER A 216 -13.10 11.09 1.18
C SER A 216 -12.17 12.30 1.09
N GLU A 217 -12.35 13.25 2.03
CA GLU A 217 -11.47 14.42 2.14
C GLU A 217 -10.01 14.02 2.40
N TRP A 218 -9.77 12.96 3.18
CA TRP A 218 -8.44 12.50 3.49
C TRP A 218 -7.75 11.79 2.32
N MET A 219 -8.49 11.06 1.48
CA MET A 219 -7.93 10.48 0.26
C MET A 219 -7.57 11.58 -0.74
N THR A 220 -8.47 12.55 -0.91
CA THR A 220 -8.21 13.73 -1.75
C THR A 220 -6.95 14.47 -1.31
N GLN A 221 -6.76 14.66 0.00
CA GLN A 221 -5.55 15.28 0.53
C GLN A 221 -4.30 14.42 0.27
N ALA A 222 -4.36 13.11 0.56
CA ALA A 222 -3.22 12.22 0.36
C ALA A 222 -2.80 12.17 -1.12
N ALA A 223 -3.74 12.10 -2.04
CA ALA A 223 -3.49 12.17 -3.49
C ALA A 223 -2.88 13.50 -3.94
N ALA A 224 -3.22 14.62 -3.27
CA ALA A 224 -2.61 15.91 -3.59
C ALA A 224 -1.13 16.02 -3.13
N GLU A 225 -0.72 15.19 -2.17
CA GLU A 225 0.61 15.22 -1.56
C GLU A 225 1.52 14.10 -2.10
N ASP A 226 0.94 13.02 -2.65
CA ASP A 226 1.64 11.81 -3.03
C ASP A 226 1.21 11.30 -4.41
N LEU A 227 2.16 11.22 -5.35
CA LEU A 227 1.90 10.83 -6.74
C LEU A 227 1.47 9.37 -6.89
N ASP A 228 1.95 8.45 -6.05
CA ASP A 228 1.53 7.05 -6.13
C ASP A 228 0.11 6.89 -5.59
N VAL A 229 -0.24 7.64 -4.55
CA VAL A 229 -1.63 7.69 -4.04
C VAL A 229 -2.55 8.32 -5.09
N ALA A 230 -2.12 9.38 -5.77
CA ALA A 230 -2.88 9.99 -6.86
C ALA A 230 -3.14 9.00 -8.01
N ASP A 231 -2.10 8.28 -8.43
CA ASP A 231 -2.18 7.26 -9.47
C ASP A 231 -3.08 6.08 -9.04
N PHE A 232 -2.99 5.66 -7.78
CA PHE A 232 -3.92 4.69 -7.20
C PHE A 232 -5.38 5.15 -7.28
N VAL A 233 -5.68 6.39 -6.85
CA VAL A 233 -7.05 6.94 -6.89
C VAL A 233 -7.57 7.02 -8.32
N GLN A 234 -6.74 7.47 -9.27
CA GLN A 234 -7.11 7.51 -10.68
C GLN A 234 -7.48 6.12 -11.20
N ARG A 235 -6.66 5.11 -10.91
CA ARG A 235 -6.89 3.73 -11.35
C ARG A 235 -8.10 3.11 -10.67
N ALA A 236 -8.25 3.31 -9.36
CA ALA A 236 -9.37 2.73 -8.62
C ALA A 236 -10.73 3.36 -9.00
N GLY A 237 -10.73 4.62 -9.44
CA GLY A 237 -11.93 5.33 -9.91
C GLY A 237 -12.50 4.78 -11.23
N ASP A 238 -11.64 4.25 -12.11
CA ASP A 238 -12.04 3.52 -13.32
C ASP A 238 -11.11 2.34 -13.58
N TRP A 239 -11.26 1.31 -12.73
CA TRP A 239 -10.36 0.16 -12.71
C TRP A 239 -10.29 -0.56 -14.06
N TYR A 240 -11.43 -0.82 -14.70
CA TYR A 240 -11.44 -1.60 -15.93
C TYR A 240 -10.80 -0.85 -17.10
N GLU A 241 -11.09 0.44 -17.27
CA GLU A 241 -10.48 1.26 -18.32
C GLU A 241 -8.96 1.37 -18.11
N THR A 242 -8.53 1.69 -16.89
CA THR A 242 -7.10 1.86 -16.59
C THR A 242 -6.32 0.55 -16.65
N TRP A 243 -6.87 -0.56 -16.12
CA TRP A 243 -6.24 -1.87 -16.21
C TRP A 243 -6.08 -2.32 -17.66
N SER A 244 -7.13 -2.17 -18.48
CA SER A 244 -7.07 -2.56 -19.91
C SER A 244 -6.03 -1.74 -20.67
N ALA A 245 -5.93 -0.43 -20.39
CA ALA A 245 -4.95 0.44 -21.01
C ALA A 245 -3.51 0.11 -20.60
N GLU A 246 -3.26 -0.25 -19.33
CA GLU A 246 -1.94 -0.71 -18.90
C GLU A 246 -1.56 -2.05 -19.50
N LEU A 247 -2.50 -3.00 -19.59
CA LEU A 247 -2.26 -4.29 -20.21
C LEU A 247 -1.87 -4.11 -21.68
N GLU A 248 -2.56 -3.23 -22.42
CA GLU A 248 -2.19 -2.88 -23.80
C GLU A 248 -0.81 -2.22 -23.86
N ALA A 249 -0.51 -1.29 -22.95
CA ALA A 249 0.75 -0.56 -22.91
C ALA A 249 1.95 -1.42 -22.50
N ALA A 250 1.73 -2.45 -21.66
CA ALA A 250 2.75 -3.37 -21.20
C ALA A 250 3.32 -4.20 -22.34
N GLY A 251 2.49 -4.57 -23.32
CA GLY A 251 2.90 -5.39 -24.46
C GLY A 251 3.33 -6.82 -24.08
N ASP A 252 3.77 -7.57 -25.10
CA ASP A 252 4.00 -9.01 -24.98
C ASP A 252 5.23 -9.40 -24.14
N ASP A 253 6.09 -8.45 -23.76
CA ASP A 253 7.34 -8.70 -23.03
C ASP A 253 7.22 -8.56 -21.50
N LEU A 254 5.99 -8.41 -20.99
CA LEU A 254 5.70 -8.26 -19.56
C LEU A 254 6.30 -9.39 -18.72
N TRP A 255 6.22 -10.62 -19.24
CA TRP A 255 6.83 -11.79 -18.64
C TRP A 255 8.35 -11.69 -18.58
N GLU A 256 9.02 -11.35 -19.69
CA GLU A 256 10.47 -11.21 -19.73
C GLU A 256 11.01 -10.11 -18.82
N ARG A 257 10.23 -9.03 -18.63
CA ARG A 257 10.66 -7.85 -17.87
C ARG A 257 10.67 -8.07 -16.37
N GLY A 258 9.73 -8.84 -15.82
CA GLY A 258 9.63 -9.01 -14.36
C GLY A 258 8.83 -10.23 -13.93
N CYS A 259 8.64 -11.19 -14.83
CA CYS A 259 7.78 -12.34 -14.63
C CYS A 259 6.32 -11.93 -14.33
N GLY A 260 5.81 -10.94 -15.07
CA GLY A 260 4.40 -10.53 -15.00
C GLY A 260 3.52 -11.36 -15.93
N TRP A 261 2.31 -11.66 -15.47
CA TRP A 261 1.31 -12.46 -16.18
C TRP A 261 0.30 -11.60 -16.94
#